data_AF-A0A843EYQ4-F1
#
_entry.id   AF-A0A843EYQ4-F1
#
_cell.length_a   1.000
_cell.length_b   1.000
_cell.length_c   1.000
_cell.angle_alpha   90.00
_cell.angle_beta   90.00
_cell.angle_gamma   90.00
#
_symmetry.space_group_name_H-M   'P 1'
#
loop_
_entity.id
_entity.type
_entity.pdbx_description
1 polymer ?
#
loop_
_entity_poly.entity_id
_entity_poly.type
_entity_poly.pdbx_seq_one_letter_code
_entity_poly.pdbx_strand_id
1 'polypeptide(L)'
;MSIQDNHNHFCIYCGAKLIPNQHFCSQCGKEISHDEEVETVQRPSEYGPEVEKIANEYNVKQARAKELVEKLFDPSHMSYQKFTAAIEKSNGLFDNQLIVARKMIELDDGNNPVVKRELENKIKTLNSFIDKMEDLINELVIQLSSNKDDDADINNLFSEMDDLIDSVKDY
;
A
#
# COMPACT_ATOMS: atom_id res chain seq x y z
N MET A 1 9.39 34.87 12.25
CA MET A 1 7.94 34.73 12.41
C MET A 1 7.72 33.51 13.27
N SER A 2 7.34 33.70 14.54
CA SER A 2 7.13 32.61 15.49
C SER A 2 5.66 32.21 15.47
N ILE A 3 5.42 30.91 15.26
CA ILE A 3 4.11 30.26 15.32
C ILE A 3 3.60 30.35 16.76
N GLN A 4 2.36 30.81 16.92
CA GLN A 4 1.69 30.91 18.21
C GLN A 4 1.05 29.55 18.54
N ASP A 5 1.61 28.85 19.52
CA ASP A 5 1.01 27.64 20.07
C ASP A 5 -0.13 28.01 21.04
N ASN A 6 -1.33 27.60 20.64
CA ASN A 6 -2.55 27.69 21.40
C ASN A 6 -2.79 26.36 22.13
N HIS A 7 -2.27 26.20 23.34
CA HIS A 7 -2.77 25.19 24.27
C HIS A 7 -2.85 25.74 25.71
N ASN A 8 -3.94 25.37 26.35
CA ASN A 8 -4.60 25.99 27.50
C ASN A 8 -3.72 26.00 28.77
N HIS A 9 -3.03 27.12 29.04
CA HIS A 9 -2.05 27.31 30.12
C HIS A 9 -2.68 27.63 31.50
N PHE A 10 -3.77 26.99 31.91
CA PHE A 10 -4.46 27.30 33.18
C PHE A 10 -4.62 26.07 34.07
N CYS A 11 -4.44 26.26 35.38
CA CYS A 11 -4.62 25.22 36.39
C CYS A 11 -6.08 24.78 36.42
N ILE A 12 -6.32 23.49 36.20
CA ILE A 12 -7.68 22.91 36.22
C ILE A 12 -8.37 23.01 37.58
N TYR A 13 -7.62 23.21 38.67
CA TYR A 13 -8.16 23.24 40.03
C TYR A 13 -8.49 24.64 40.54
N CYS A 14 -7.81 25.69 40.05
CA CYS A 14 -8.00 27.05 40.55
C CYS A 14 -8.06 28.13 39.45
N GLY A 15 -7.89 27.76 38.18
CA GLY A 15 -7.93 28.68 37.05
C GLY A 15 -6.70 29.61 36.92
N ALA A 16 -5.67 29.44 37.76
CA ALA A 16 -4.46 30.26 37.69
C ALA A 16 -3.63 29.95 36.43
N LYS A 17 -3.06 30.97 35.79
CA LYS A 17 -2.15 30.78 34.65
C LYS A 17 -0.89 30.04 35.11
N LEU A 18 -0.54 28.98 34.38
CA LEU A 18 0.63 28.16 34.62
C LEU A 18 1.83 28.69 33.83
N ILE A 19 3.02 28.50 34.39
CA ILE A 19 4.30 28.75 33.71
C ILE A 19 4.69 27.46 32.95
N PRO A 20 5.33 27.53 31.78
CA PRO A 20 5.84 26.35 31.08
C PRO A 20 6.70 25.46 31.99
N ASN A 21 6.54 24.14 31.89
CA ASN A 21 7.25 23.12 32.68
C ASN A 21 7.05 23.20 34.21
N GLN A 22 5.95 23.80 34.68
CA GLN A 22 5.63 23.89 36.10
C GLN A 22 4.89 22.64 36.61
N HIS A 23 5.53 21.88 37.51
CA HIS A 23 4.95 20.64 38.08
C HIS A 23 3.91 20.88 39.19
N PHE A 24 3.96 22.02 39.89
CA PHE A 24 3.01 22.36 40.96
C PHE A 24 2.47 23.76 40.78
N CYS A 25 1.16 23.95 40.90
CA CYS A 25 0.54 25.27 40.80
C CYS A 25 1.01 26.16 41.95
N SER A 26 1.64 27.30 41.62
CA SER A 26 2.15 28.27 42.59
C SER A 26 1.06 29.00 43.37
N GLN A 27 -0.20 28.91 42.94
CA GLN A 27 -1.34 29.54 43.62
C GLN A 27 -2.08 28.59 44.56
N CYS A 28 -2.31 27.33 44.18
CA CYS A 28 -3.08 26.39 44.98
C CYS A 28 -2.28 25.20 45.53
N GLY A 29 -1.00 25.09 45.18
CA GLY A 29 -0.09 24.03 45.65
C GLY A 29 -0.36 22.65 45.08
N LYS A 30 -1.39 22.48 44.23
CA LYS A 30 -1.72 21.18 43.63
C LYS A 30 -0.76 20.84 42.51
N GLU A 31 -0.39 19.56 42.45
CA GLU A 31 0.39 18.99 41.35
C GLU A 31 -0.38 19.11 40.04
N ILE A 32 0.32 19.53 39.01
CA ILE A 32 -0.15 19.60 37.64
C ILE A 32 0.50 18.39 36.97
N SER A 33 -0.32 17.39 36.63
CA SER A 33 0.12 16.32 35.77
C SER A 33 0.60 16.95 34.46
N HIS A 34 1.91 17.03 34.27
CA HIS A 34 2.45 17.05 32.94
C HIS A 34 2.18 15.65 32.44
N ASP A 35 1.23 15.53 31.53
CA ASP A 35 1.22 14.38 30.64
C ASP A 35 2.61 14.40 30.02
N GLU A 36 3.50 13.51 30.50
CA GLU A 36 4.71 13.17 29.78
C GLU A 36 4.27 12.99 28.33
N GLU A 37 4.96 13.68 27.41
CA GLU A 37 4.79 13.44 25.98
C GLU A 37 4.64 11.95 25.82
N VAL A 38 3.43 11.53 25.43
CA VAL A 38 3.15 10.12 25.24
C VAL A 38 4.07 9.76 24.10
N GLU A 39 5.26 9.24 24.42
CA GLU A 39 6.07 8.51 23.48
C GLU A 39 5.13 7.41 23.03
N THR A 40 4.47 7.64 21.89
CA THR A 40 3.71 6.62 21.22
C THR A 40 4.73 5.53 21.00
N VAL A 41 4.68 4.48 21.82
CA VAL A 41 5.34 3.22 21.52
C VAL A 41 4.68 2.80 20.20
N GLN A 42 5.25 3.23 19.08
CA GLN A 42 4.86 2.79 17.75
C GLN A 42 5.19 1.31 17.73
N ARG A 43 4.20 0.49 18.12
CA ARG A 43 4.26 -0.94 17.88
C ARG A 43 4.27 -1.05 16.36
N PRO A 44 5.33 -1.62 15.76
CA PRO A 44 5.33 -1.86 14.33
C PRO A 44 4.08 -2.64 13.97
N SER A 45 3.30 -2.15 13.01
CA SER A 45 2.12 -2.85 12.51
C SER A 45 2.49 -4.27 12.09
N GLU A 46 1.65 -5.25 12.43
CA GLU A 46 1.87 -6.66 12.13
C GLU A 46 1.88 -6.97 10.61
N TYR A 47 1.33 -6.06 9.80
CA TYR A 47 1.15 -6.21 8.36
C TYR A 47 2.38 -5.81 7.53
N GLY A 48 3.34 -5.08 8.11
CA GLY A 48 4.55 -4.61 7.43
C GLY A 48 5.32 -5.71 6.68
N PRO A 49 5.70 -6.82 7.36
CA PRO A 49 6.41 -7.91 6.72
C PRO A 49 5.64 -8.60 5.58
N GLU A 50 4.31 -8.73 5.72
CA GLU A 50 3.47 -9.36 4.71
C GLU A 50 3.37 -8.50 3.45
N VAL A 51 3.12 -7.20 3.61
CA VAL A 51 3.06 -6.24 2.49
C VAL A 51 4.40 -6.18 1.75
N GLU A 52 5.52 -6.25 2.47
CA GLU A 52 6.85 -6.25 1.83
C GLU A 52 7.13 -7.56 1.07
N LYS A 53 6.67 -8.70 1.60
CA LYS A 53 6.75 -9.97 0.87
C LYS A 53 5.96 -9.91 -0.44
N ILE A 54 4.73 -9.41 -0.38
CA ILE A 54 3.83 -9.23 -1.53
C ILE A 54 4.47 -8.31 -2.57
N ALA A 55 5.05 -7.18 -2.16
CA ALA A 55 5.76 -6.27 -3.06
C ALA A 55 6.91 -6.95 -3.80
N ASN A 56 7.73 -7.71 -3.08
CA ASN A 56 8.85 -8.45 -3.67
C ASN A 56 8.38 -9.54 -4.64
N GLU A 57 7.33 -10.28 -4.28
CA GLU A 57 6.78 -11.33 -5.13
C GLU A 57 6.20 -10.77 -6.43
N TYR A 58 5.41 -9.70 -6.35
CA TYR A 58 4.86 -9.04 -7.53
C TYR A 58 5.98 -8.50 -8.43
N ASN A 59 7.02 -7.88 -7.87
CA ASN A 59 8.16 -7.38 -8.63
C ASN A 59 8.91 -8.47 -9.40
N VAL A 60 9.08 -9.65 -8.81
CA VAL A 60 9.68 -10.80 -9.52
C VAL A 60 8.76 -11.27 -10.66
N LYS A 61 7.46 -11.35 -10.42
CA LYS A 61 6.48 -11.83 -11.41
C LYS A 61 6.34 -10.84 -12.59
N GLN A 62 6.16 -9.55 -12.34
CA GLN A 62 6.04 -8.56 -13.41
C GLN A 62 7.31 -8.47 -14.28
N ALA A 63 8.49 -8.59 -13.68
CA ALA A 63 9.75 -8.66 -14.44
C ALA A 63 9.80 -9.90 -15.35
N ARG A 64 9.37 -11.06 -14.82
CA ARG A 64 9.31 -12.31 -15.60
C ARG A 64 8.28 -12.24 -16.73
N ALA A 65 7.11 -11.68 -16.49
CA ALA A 65 6.08 -11.50 -17.52
C ALA A 65 6.62 -10.64 -18.67
N LYS A 66 7.28 -9.52 -18.34
CA LYS A 66 7.92 -8.65 -19.34
C LYS A 66 8.99 -9.37 -20.14
N GLU A 67 9.89 -10.11 -19.48
CA GLU A 67 10.92 -10.90 -20.15
C GLU A 67 10.32 -11.93 -21.13
N LEU A 68 9.22 -12.58 -20.76
CA LEU A 68 8.54 -13.54 -21.62
C LEU A 68 7.91 -12.86 -22.84
N VAL A 69 7.25 -11.72 -22.66
CA VAL A 69 6.69 -10.92 -23.77
C VAL A 69 7.80 -10.51 -24.75
N GLU A 70 8.94 -10.02 -24.25
CA GLU A 70 10.10 -9.63 -25.07
C GLU A 70 10.70 -10.81 -25.86
N LYS A 71 10.62 -12.03 -25.34
CA LYS A 71 11.11 -13.23 -26.05
C LYS A 71 10.13 -13.78 -27.06
N LEU A 72 8.82 -13.62 -26.82
CA LEU A 72 7.76 -14.23 -27.61
C LEU A 72 7.31 -13.37 -28.78
N PHE A 73 7.33 -12.05 -28.62
CA PHE A 73 6.72 -11.14 -29.58
C PHE A 73 7.74 -10.15 -30.15
N ASP A 74 7.67 -9.90 -31.45
CA ASP A 74 8.46 -8.85 -32.10
C ASP A 74 8.01 -7.47 -31.58
N PRO A 75 8.93 -6.58 -31.14
CA PRO A 75 8.59 -5.25 -30.65
C PRO A 75 7.82 -4.35 -31.64
N SER A 76 7.95 -4.62 -32.95
CA SER A 76 7.20 -3.93 -34.01
C SER A 76 5.76 -4.44 -34.17
N HIS A 77 5.43 -5.59 -33.58
CA HIS A 77 4.09 -6.17 -33.64
C HIS A 77 3.13 -5.47 -32.66
N MET A 78 1.88 -5.30 -33.09
CA MET A 78 0.87 -4.63 -32.26
C MET A 78 0.60 -5.40 -30.95
N SER A 79 0.69 -6.74 -30.95
CA SER A 79 0.51 -7.56 -29.74
C SER A 79 1.55 -7.23 -28.66
N TYR A 80 2.82 -7.05 -29.03
CA TYR A 80 3.88 -6.69 -28.07
C TYR A 80 3.54 -5.38 -27.33
N GLN A 81 3.12 -4.36 -28.08
CA GLN A 81 2.76 -3.06 -27.49
C GLN A 81 1.58 -3.17 -26.55
N LYS A 82 0.54 -3.94 -26.93
CA LYS A 82 -0.64 -4.17 -26.09
C LYS A 82 -0.28 -4.88 -24.79
N PHE A 83 0.50 -5.96 -24.88
CA PHE A 83 0.90 -6.74 -23.72
C PHE A 83 1.77 -5.94 -22.77
N THR A 84 2.74 -5.19 -23.30
CA THR A 84 3.60 -4.32 -22.49
C THR A 84 2.77 -3.23 -21.79
N ALA A 85 1.87 -2.57 -22.53
CA ALA A 85 1.02 -1.52 -21.96
C ALA A 85 0.11 -2.04 -20.84
N ALA A 86 -0.45 -3.24 -20.98
CA ALA A 86 -1.30 -3.84 -19.96
C ALA A 86 -0.50 -4.22 -18.70
N ILE A 87 0.71 -4.78 -18.85
CA ILE A 87 1.61 -5.04 -17.71
C ILE A 87 1.97 -3.73 -17.00
N GLU A 88 2.33 -2.68 -17.75
CA GLU A 88 2.67 -1.36 -17.18
C GLU A 88 1.48 -0.74 -16.43
N LYS A 89 0.28 -0.86 -16.99
CA LYS A 89 -0.96 -0.39 -16.34
C LYS A 89 -1.23 -1.14 -15.03
N SER A 90 -1.06 -2.47 -15.03
CA SER A 90 -1.17 -3.30 -13.82
C SER A 90 -0.16 -2.88 -12.77
N ASN A 91 1.11 -2.66 -13.16
CA ASN A 91 2.18 -2.23 -12.26
C ASN A 91 1.86 -0.89 -11.59
N GLY A 92 1.43 0.10 -12.36
CA GLY A 92 1.09 1.40 -11.80
C GLY A 92 -0.03 1.33 -10.77
N LEU A 93 -1.02 0.45 -10.97
CA LEU A 93 -2.12 0.27 -10.02
C LEU A 93 -1.70 -0.51 -8.78
N PHE A 94 -0.91 -1.57 -8.95
CA PHE A 94 -0.32 -2.29 -7.83
C PHE A 94 0.51 -1.34 -6.95
N ASP A 95 1.39 -0.53 -7.55
CA ASP A 95 2.23 0.43 -6.83
C ASP A 95 1.39 1.45 -6.06
N ASN A 96 0.30 1.94 -6.65
CA ASN A 96 -0.62 2.85 -5.96
C ASN A 96 -1.26 2.18 -4.74
N GLN A 97 -1.77 0.95 -4.88
CA GLN A 97 -2.36 0.22 -3.76
C GLN A 97 -1.32 -0.11 -2.68
N LEU A 98 -0.09 -0.42 -3.08
CA LEU A 98 1.03 -0.69 -2.18
C LEU A 98 1.43 0.55 -1.38
N ILE A 99 1.47 1.73 -2.03
CA ILE A 99 1.72 3.01 -1.34
C ILE A 99 0.64 3.30 -0.31
N VAL A 100 -0.62 3.08 -0.64
CA VAL A 100 -1.74 3.27 0.30
C VAL A 100 -1.61 2.30 1.48
N ALA A 101 -1.34 1.02 1.23
CA ALA A 101 -1.15 0.03 2.29
C ALA A 101 0.02 0.40 3.22
N ARG A 102 1.16 0.82 2.67
CA ARG A 102 2.33 1.27 3.45
C ARG A 102 2.02 2.48 4.32
N LYS A 103 1.32 3.49 3.79
CA LYS A 103 0.89 4.66 4.58
C LYS A 103 -0.07 4.27 5.70
N MET A 104 -0.97 3.33 5.45
CA MET A 104 -1.88 2.84 6.48
C MET A 104 -1.12 2.11 7.59
N ILE A 105 -0.11 1.32 7.24
CA ILE A 105 0.80 0.63 8.17
C ILE A 105 1.61 1.64 9.01
N GLU A 106 2.10 2.70 8.40
CA GLU A 106 2.82 3.78 9.10
C GLU A 106 1.95 4.50 10.13
N LEU A 107 0.64 4.59 9.87
CA LEU A 107 -0.35 5.26 10.72
C LEU A 107 -1.10 4.30 11.65
N ASP A 108 -0.84 2.99 11.57
CA ASP A 108 -1.54 1.97 12.34
C ASP A 108 -1.02 1.92 13.79
N ASP A 109 -1.93 2.17 14.74
CA ASP A 109 -1.66 2.09 16.17
C ASP A 109 -1.91 0.68 16.76
N GLY A 110 -2.32 -0.27 15.90
CA GLY A 110 -2.61 -1.67 16.25
C GLY A 110 -3.92 -1.89 17.00
N ASN A 111 -4.70 -0.85 17.27
CA ASN A 111 -5.94 -0.94 18.05
C ASN A 111 -7.19 -0.56 17.25
N ASN A 112 -7.03 0.01 16.05
CA ASN A 112 -8.16 0.43 15.23
C ASN A 112 -8.68 -0.72 14.33
N PRO A 113 -9.86 -1.31 14.62
CA PRO A 113 -10.40 -2.42 13.84
C PRO A 113 -10.84 -2.01 12.42
N VAL A 114 -11.06 -0.73 12.16
CA VAL A 114 -11.35 -0.22 10.81
C VAL A 114 -10.09 -0.23 9.98
N VAL A 115 -8.98 0.30 10.51
CA VAL A 115 -7.67 0.30 9.83
C VAL A 115 -7.24 -1.13 9.54
N LYS A 116 -7.39 -2.03 10.51
CA LYS A 116 -7.12 -3.47 10.35
C LYS A 116 -7.87 -4.07 9.16
N ARG A 117 -9.19 -3.87 9.10
CA ARG A 117 -10.04 -4.40 8.02
C ARG A 117 -9.65 -3.82 6.66
N GLU A 118 -9.38 -2.52 6.60
CA GLU A 118 -8.96 -1.88 5.36
C GLU A 118 -7.59 -2.40 4.89
N LEU A 119 -6.64 -2.62 5.81
CA LEU A 119 -5.36 -3.24 5.49
C LEU A 119 -5.52 -4.67 4.95
N GLU A 120 -6.38 -5.48 5.57
CA GLU A 120 -6.71 -6.83 5.09
C GLU A 120 -7.32 -6.80 3.68
N ASN A 121 -8.21 -5.85 3.41
CA ASN A 121 -8.77 -5.64 2.07
C ASN A 121 -7.69 -5.24 1.05
N LYS A 122 -6.79 -4.32 1.42
CA LYS A 122 -5.68 -3.92 0.55
C LYS A 122 -4.72 -5.08 0.27
N ILE A 123 -4.38 -5.88 1.27
CA ILE A 123 -3.56 -7.09 1.11
C ILE A 123 -4.24 -8.08 0.16
N LYS A 124 -5.56 -8.30 0.32
CA LYS A 124 -6.32 -9.15 -0.60
C LYS A 124 -6.27 -8.63 -2.04
N THR A 125 -6.44 -7.33 -2.23
CA THR A 125 -6.31 -6.69 -3.55
C THR A 125 -4.91 -6.88 -4.13
N LEU A 126 -3.85 -6.64 -3.36
CA LEU A 126 -2.47 -6.84 -3.81
C LEU A 126 -2.18 -8.30 -4.20
N ASN A 127 -2.69 -9.27 -3.44
CA ASN A 127 -2.57 -10.68 -3.79
C ASN A 127 -3.32 -11.01 -5.09
N SER A 128 -4.48 -10.40 -5.36
CA SER A 128 -5.18 -10.63 -6.63
C SER A 128 -4.38 -10.17 -7.86
N PHE A 129 -3.57 -9.11 -7.73
CA PHE A 129 -2.63 -8.71 -8.77
C PHE A 129 -1.50 -9.73 -8.96
N ILE A 130 -0.99 -10.33 -7.88
CA ILE A 130 -0.01 -11.42 -7.93
C ILE A 130 -0.59 -12.62 -8.68
N ASP A 131 -1.80 -13.04 -8.33
CA ASP A 131 -2.48 -14.19 -8.94
C ASP A 131 -2.65 -13.97 -10.46
N LYS A 132 -3.17 -12.80 -10.87
CA LYS A 132 -3.33 -12.48 -12.29
C LYS A 132 -2.01 -12.39 -13.05
N MET A 133 -0.95 -11.88 -12.42
CA MET A 133 0.38 -11.87 -13.03
C MET A 133 0.94 -13.30 -13.18
N GLU A 134 0.66 -14.19 -12.24
CA GLU A 134 1.04 -15.60 -12.34
C GLU A 134 0.30 -16.33 -13.45
N ASP A 135 -1.02 -16.11 -13.58
CA ASP A 135 -1.80 -16.64 -14.68
C ASP A 135 -1.21 -16.20 -16.04
N LEU A 136 -0.79 -14.93 -16.15
CA LEU A 136 -0.17 -14.39 -17.37
C LEU A 136 1.15 -15.07 -17.69
N ILE A 137 2.01 -15.23 -16.68
CA ILE A 137 3.28 -15.93 -16.84
C ILE A 137 3.05 -17.37 -17.29
N ASN A 138 2.08 -18.07 -16.69
CA ASN A 138 1.79 -19.45 -17.02
C ASN A 138 1.34 -19.58 -18.48
N GLU A 139 0.45 -18.69 -18.94
CA GLU A 139 -0.03 -18.71 -20.33
C GLU A 139 1.08 -18.37 -21.33
N LEU A 140 1.92 -17.36 -21.04
CA LEU A 140 3.09 -17.03 -21.86
C LEU A 140 4.08 -18.20 -21.94
N VAL A 141 4.32 -18.91 -20.84
CA VAL A 141 5.18 -20.10 -20.82
C VAL A 141 4.58 -21.24 -21.65
N ILE A 142 3.26 -21.44 -21.58
CA ILE A 142 2.55 -22.42 -22.41
C ILE A 142 2.73 -22.07 -23.88
N GLN A 143 2.55 -20.79 -24.26
CA GLN A 143 2.69 -20.36 -25.65
C GLN A 143 4.12 -20.57 -26.17
N LEU A 144 5.13 -20.24 -25.37
CA LEU A 144 6.55 -20.51 -25.68
C LEU A 144 6.83 -21.99 -25.92
N SER A 145 6.17 -22.86 -25.16
CA SER A 145 6.39 -24.31 -25.24
C SER A 145 5.60 -24.97 -26.39
N SER A 146 4.49 -24.35 -26.81
CA SER A 146 3.53 -24.98 -27.72
C SER A 146 3.69 -24.59 -29.19
N ASN A 147 4.49 -23.56 -29.53
CA ASN A 147 4.55 -22.95 -30.87
C ASN A 147 3.14 -22.72 -31.47
N LYS A 148 2.17 -22.35 -30.63
CA LYS A 148 0.82 -22.04 -31.07
C LYS A 148 0.78 -20.58 -31.52
N ASP A 149 0.35 -20.36 -32.76
CA ASP A 149 0.10 -19.02 -33.34
C ASP A 149 -1.24 -18.41 -32.87
N ASP A 150 -1.96 -19.06 -31.95
CA ASP A 150 -3.26 -18.57 -31.47
C ASP A 150 -3.11 -17.86 -30.12
N ASP A 151 -3.19 -16.52 -30.15
CA ASP A 151 -3.09 -15.63 -28.99
C ASP A 151 -4.43 -15.51 -28.21
N ALA A 152 -5.47 -16.27 -28.55
CA ALA A 152 -6.81 -16.09 -27.97
C ALA A 152 -6.85 -16.19 -26.43
N ASP A 153 -6.15 -17.19 -25.87
CA ASP A 153 -6.12 -17.44 -24.42
C ASP A 153 -5.41 -16.30 -23.67
N ILE A 154 -4.29 -15.80 -24.23
CA ILE A 154 -3.57 -14.64 -23.69
C ILE A 154 -4.43 -13.37 -23.74
N ASN A 155 -5.11 -13.13 -24.86
CA ASN A 155 -5.96 -11.94 -25.00
C ASN A 155 -7.11 -11.93 -23.99
N ASN A 156 -7.71 -13.09 -23.70
CA ASN A 156 -8.73 -13.19 -22.67
C ASN A 156 -8.17 -12.83 -21.28
N LEU A 157 -6.97 -13.31 -20.97
CA LEU A 157 -6.33 -13.02 -19.69
C LEU A 157 -6.02 -11.52 -19.51
N PHE A 158 -5.62 -10.83 -20.59
CA PHE A 158 -5.45 -9.38 -20.56
C PHE A 158 -6.77 -8.64 -20.34
N SER A 159 -7.89 -9.14 -20.88
CA SER A 159 -9.22 -8.60 -20.57
C SER A 159 -9.55 -8.75 -19.09
N GLU A 160 -9.25 -9.91 -18.50
CA GLU A 160 -9.48 -10.13 -17.06
C GLU A 160 -8.59 -9.24 -16.18
N MET A 161 -7.35 -8.98 -16.62
CA MET A 161 -6.48 -8.00 -15.97
C MET A 161 -7.06 -6.59 -16.09
N ASP A 162 -7.60 -6.20 -17.25
CA ASP A 162 -8.25 -4.90 -17.44
C ASP A 162 -9.50 -4.74 -16.57
N ASP A 163 -10.31 -5.80 -16.42
CA ASP A 163 -11.47 -5.81 -15.52
C ASP A 163 -11.05 -5.67 -14.05
N LEU A 164 -9.99 -6.38 -13.63
CA LEU A 164 -9.43 -6.23 -12.29
C LEU A 164 -8.94 -4.78 -12.07
N ILE A 165 -8.19 -4.26 -13.04
CA ILE A 165 -7.68 -2.89 -13.04
C ILE A 165 -8.83 -1.89 -12.89
N ASP A 166 -9.91 -2.04 -13.65
CA ASP A 166 -11.04 -1.14 -13.60
C ASP A 166 -11.81 -1.27 -12.28
N SER A 167 -11.90 -2.48 -11.70
CA SER A 167 -12.51 -2.69 -10.38
C SER A 167 -11.76 -2.01 -9.22
N VAL A 168 -10.45 -1.80 -9.39
CA VAL A 168 -9.58 -1.20 -8.36
C VAL A 168 -9.48 0.33 -8.51
N LYS A 169 -9.81 0.89 -9.67
CA LYS A 169 -9.76 2.35 -9.90
C LYS A 169 -10.75 3.16 -9.04
N ASP A 170 -11.82 2.53 -8.56
CA ASP A 170 -12.87 3.20 -7.78
C ASP A 170 -12.59 3.24 -6.26
N TYR A 171 -11.43 2.72 -5.80
CA TYR A 171 -11.02 2.63 -4.40
C TYR A 171 -9.74 3.40 -4.09
#